data_AF-A0A2D6ZMQ6-F1
#
_entry.id   AF-A0A2D6ZMQ6-F1
#
_cell.length_a   1.000
_cell.length_b   1.000
_cell.length_c   1.000
_cell.angle_alpha   90.00
_cell.angle_beta   90.00
_cell.angle_gamma   90.00
#
_symmetry.space_group_name_H-M   'P 1'
#
loop_
_entity.id
_entity.type
_entity.pdbx_description
1 polymer ?
#
loop_
_entity_poly.entity_id
_entity_poly.type
_entity_poly.pdbx_seq_one_letter_code
_entity_poly.pdbx_strand_id
1 'polypeptide(L)' 'MKKNDVNIVENKFFPDHYIFSDNQIEKFILKYKKKGVELITTEKNYNSISSRCKKDIFFTEIDLQIDNFK' A
#
# COMPACT_ATOMS: atom_id res chain seq x y z
N MET A 1 1.61 6.84 -8.95
CA MET A 1 1.08 7.65 -7.84
C MET A 1 1.14 9.15 -8.09
N LYS A 2 2.30 9.79 -8.34
CA LYS A 2 2.40 11.26 -8.54
C LYS A 2 1.51 11.89 -9.66
N LYS A 3 1.03 11.08 -10.59
CA LYS A 3 0.21 11.51 -11.74
C LYS A 3 -1.30 11.35 -11.50
N ASN A 4 -1.67 10.73 -10.38
CA ASN A 4 -3.05 10.61 -9.93
C ASN A 4 -3.25 11.71 -8.87
N ASP A 5 -4.40 12.39 -8.83
CA ASP A 5 -4.73 13.46 -7.87
C ASP A 5 -4.81 12.93 -6.42
N VAL A 6 -3.68 12.47 -5.90
CA VAL A 6 -3.51 11.87 -4.58
C VAL A 6 -2.50 12.73 -3.82
N ASN A 7 -2.94 13.25 -2.68
CA ASN A 7 -2.07 14.01 -1.80
C ASN A 7 -1.16 13.06 -0.99
N ILE A 8 0.09 12.90 -1.43
CA ILE A 8 1.05 12.01 -0.77
C ILE A 8 1.67 12.70 0.44
N VAL A 9 1.25 12.30 1.64
CA VAL A 9 1.76 12.86 2.92
C VAL A 9 3.15 12.32 3.28
N GLU A 10 3.42 11.04 3.02
CA GLU A 10 4.71 10.39 3.34
C GLU A 10 4.94 9.20 2.39
N ASN A 11 6.20 8.96 2.00
CA ASN A 11 6.61 7.76 1.27
C ASN A 11 7.56 6.92 2.13
N LYS A 12 7.42 5.59 2.06
CA LYS A 12 8.36 4.64 2.67
C LYS A 12 8.76 3.59 1.64
N PHE A 13 10.05 3.26 1.63
CA PHE A 13 10.63 2.23 0.78
C PHE A 13 11.16 1.10 1.65
N PHE A 14 10.93 -0.13 1.21
CA PHE A 14 11.38 -1.35 1.88
C PHE A 14 12.20 -2.17 0.88
N PRO A 15 13.18 -2.96 1.36
CA PRO A 15 13.89 -3.91 0.51
C PRO A 15 12.93 -4.89 -0.17
N ASP A 16 13.38 -5.50 -1.27
CA ASP A 16 12.63 -6.60 -1.87
C ASP A 16 12.49 -7.77 -0.89
N HIS A 17 11.34 -8.46 -0.97
CA HIS A 17 10.98 -9.57 -0.08
C HIS A 17 10.94 -9.20 1.41
N TYR A 18 10.76 -7.92 1.74
CA TYR A 18 10.59 -7.50 3.12
C TYR A 18 9.36 -8.15 3.76
N ILE A 19 9.58 -8.81 4.90
CA ILE A 19 8.52 -9.46 5.67
C ILE A 19 7.98 -8.46 6.69
N PHE A 20 6.73 -8.06 6.50
CA PHE A 20 6.04 -7.19 7.44
C PHE A 20 5.51 -7.99 8.62
N SER A 21 5.87 -7.60 9.85
CA SER A 21 5.23 -8.12 11.05
C SER A 21 3.90 -7.42 11.31
N ASP A 22 2.93 -8.13 11.88
CA ASP A 22 1.63 -7.57 12.27
C ASP A 22 1.79 -6.34 13.17
N ASN A 23 2.64 -6.43 14.19
CA ASN A 23 2.91 -5.33 15.11
C ASN A 23 3.44 -4.07 14.40
N GLN A 24 4.23 -4.23 13.34
CA GLN A 24 4.74 -3.10 12.58
C GLN A 24 3.64 -2.45 11.72
N ILE A 25 2.82 -3.27 11.06
CA ILE A 25 1.70 -2.78 10.25
C ILE A 25 0.65 -2.09 11.13
N GLU A 26 0.31 -2.67 12.28
CA GLU A 26 -0.61 -2.08 13.25
C GLU A 26 -0.12 -0.71 13.72
N LYS A 27 1.19 -0.57 14.02
CA LYS A 27 1.79 0.73 14.37
C LYS A 27 1.62 1.76 13.25
N PHE A 28 1.75 1.35 11.98
CA PHE A 28 1.47 2.25 10.86
C PHE A 28 -0.01 2.62 10.82
N ILE A 29 -0.93 1.66 10.85
CA ILE A 29 -2.38 1.91 10.83
C ILE A 29 -2.75 2.91 11.94
N LEU A 30 -2.34 2.65 13.19
CA LEU A 30 -2.60 3.54 14.33
C LEU A 30 -2.02 4.95 14.14
N LYS A 31 -0.80 5.06 13.62
CA LYS A 31 -0.12 6.35 13.40
C LYS A 31 -0.86 7.21 12.37
N TYR A 32 -1.30 6.62 11.26
CA TYR A 32 -1.87 7.38 10.13
C TYR A 32 -3.39 7.54 10.24
N LYS A 33 -4.11 6.56 10.83
CA LYS A 33 -5.54 6.69 11.15
C LYS A 33 -5.81 7.88 12.07
N LYS A 34 -4.94 8.11 13.07
CA LYS A 34 -5.00 9.32 13.94
C LYS A 34 -4.79 10.64 13.19
N LYS A 35 -4.16 10.61 12.02
CA LYS A 35 -3.91 11.77 11.17
C LYS A 35 -4.95 11.93 10.06
N GLY A 36 -5.95 11.04 9.99
CA GLY A 36 -6.90 10.99 8.87
C GLY A 36 -6.24 10.65 7.53
N VAL A 37 -5.11 9.92 7.56
CA VAL A 37 -4.35 9.54 6.37
C VAL A 37 -4.55 8.05 6.11
N GLU A 38 -4.85 7.73 4.87
CA GLU A 38 -4.99 6.35 4.39
C GLU A 38 -3.62 5.76 4.04
N LEU A 39 -3.47 4.46 4.30
CA LEU A 39 -2.30 3.71 3.90
C LEU A 39 -2.54 3.08 2.54
N ILE A 40 -1.63 3.33 1.60
CA ILE A 40 -1.64 2.72 0.28
C ILE A 40 -0.30 2.04 0.01
N THR A 41 -0.34 0.86 -0.62
CA THR A 41 0.84 0.10 -0.99
C THR A 41 0.68 -0.51 -2.40
N THR A 42 1.69 -1.22 -2.88
CA THR A 42 1.57 -2.02 -4.10
C THR A 42 0.85 -3.33 -3.81
N GLU A 43 0.18 -3.91 -4.80
CA GLU A 43 -0.48 -5.21 -4.67
C GLU A 43 0.50 -6.31 -4.17
N LYS A 44 1.73 -6.32 -4.70
CA LYS A 44 2.81 -7.23 -4.25
C LYS A 44 3.00 -7.18 -2.73
N ASN A 45 3.18 -5.99 -2.18
CA ASN A 45 3.40 -5.81 -0.74
C ASN A 45 2.12 -6.07 0.07
N TYR A 46 0.95 -5.71 -0.45
CA TYR A 46 -0.34 -6.01 0.17
C TYR A 46 -0.53 -7.51 0.35
N ASN A 47 -0.09 -8.33 -0.62
CA ASN A 47 -0.13 -9.78 -0.53
C ASN A 47 0.79 -10.35 0.55
N SER A 48 1.85 -9.63 0.94
CA SER A 48 2.74 -9.99 2.04
C SER A 48 2.23 -9.59 3.44
N ILE A 49 1.13 -8.83 3.53
CA ILE A 49 0.53 -8.40 4.81
C ILE A 49 -0.51 -9.43 5.27
N SER A 50 -0.63 -9.65 6.59
CA SER A 50 -1.64 -10.55 7.14
C SER A 50 -3.06 -10.07 6.89
N SER A 51 -3.99 -11.00 6.70
CA SER A 51 -5.41 -10.70 6.44
C SER A 51 -6.05 -9.83 7.52
N ARG A 52 -5.59 -9.93 8.77
CA ARG A 52 -6.05 -9.11 9.90
C ARG A 52 -5.83 -7.61 9.69
N CYS A 53 -4.72 -7.25 9.04
CA CYS A 53 -4.33 -5.85 8.83
C CYS A 53 -4.83 -5.28 7.48
N LYS A 54 -5.15 -6.15 6.52
CA LYS A 54 -5.57 -5.78 5.17
C LYS A 54 -6.78 -4.85 5.12
N LYS A 55 -7.72 -4.98 6.06
CA LYS A 55 -8.96 -4.18 6.10
C LYS A 55 -8.77 -2.66 6.26
N ASP A 56 -7.60 -2.22 6.73
CA ASP A 56 -7.28 -0.81 6.97
C ASP A 56 -6.20 -0.30 5.96
N ILE A 57 -5.90 -1.05 4.89
CA ILE A 57 -4.84 -0.74 3.92
C ILE A 57 -5.38 -0.89 2.51
N PHE A 58 -5.16 0.13 1.68
CA PHE A 58 -5.46 0.09 0.25
C PHE A 58 -4.23 -0.37 -0.54
N PHE A 59 -4.46 -0.88 -1.75
CA PHE A 59 -3.40 -1.15 -2.70
C PHE A 59 -3.72 -0.50 -4.05
N THR A 60 -2.68 -0.18 -4.82
CA THR A 60 -2.85 0.25 -6.21
C THR A 60 -2.95 -0.96 -7.11
N GLU A 61 -3.96 -0.97 -7.96
CA GLU A 61 -4.06 -1.85 -9.11
C GLU A 61 -3.38 -1.21 -10.33
N ILE A 62 -2.88 -2.05 -11.24
CA ILE A 62 -2.31 -1.61 -12.52
C ILE A 62 -3.34 -1.91 -13.60
N ASP A 63 -3.83 -0.87 -14.27
CA ASP A 63 -4.60 -1.03 -15.50
C ASP A 63 -3.64 -1.21 -16.68
N LEU A 64 -3.41 -2.47 -17.08
CA LEU A 64 -2.53 -2.82 -18.20
C LEU A 64 -3.30 -2.80 -19.51
N GLN A 65 -3.09 -1.76 -20.31
CA GLN A 65 -3.63 -1.66 -21.67
C GLN A 65 -2.53 -1.99 -22.67
N ILE A 66 -2.74 -3.02 -23.49
CA ILE A 66 -1.83 -3.39 -24.58
C ILE A 66 -2.52 -3.13 -25.90
N ASP A 67 -2.08 -2.08 -26.59
CA ASP A 67 -2.57 -1.76 -27.93
C ASP A 67 -2.11 -2.82 -28.93
N ASN A 68 -3.02 -3.31 -29.78
CA ASN A 68 -2.77 -4.33 -30.81
C ASN A 68 -2.26 -5.68 -30.28
N PHE A 69 -2.77 -6.13 -29.13
CA PHE A 69 -2.59 -7.53 -28.71
C PHE A 69 -3.29 -8.46 -29.71
N LYS A 70 -2.51 -9.10 -30.59
CA LYS A 70 -2.97 -10.06 -31.60
C LYS A 70 -2.70 -11.49 -31.14
#